data_AF-A0A524FM12-F1
#
_entry.id   AF-A0A524FM12-F1
#
_cell.length_a   1.000
_cell.length_b   1.000
_cell.length_c   1.000
_cell.angle_alpha   90.00
_cell.angle_beta   90.00
_cell.angle_gamma   90.00
#
_symmetry.space_group_name_H-M   'P 1'
#
loop_
_entity.id
_entity.type
_entity.pdbx_description
1 polymer ?
#
loop_
_entity_poly.entity_id
_entity_poly.type
_entity_poly.pdbx_seq_one_letter_code
_entity_poly.pdbx_strand_id
1 'polypeptide(L)'
;MAKIKVKIHPYLIPKPVVLIGAIVDDKPNFFTVADVSTTGYKIPRFVVSSEKGHYTNKGIIEHECFSVNIPSIDMVKETDYCGIKSGKAIEKSEVFSIFYGEELKNAP
;
A
#
# COMPACT_ATOMS: atom_id res chain seq x y z
N MET A 1 -3.84 -26.98 -27.47
CA MET A 1 -3.30 -25.66 -27.89
C MET A 1 -1.79 -25.66 -27.70
N ALA A 2 -1.03 -25.09 -28.64
CA ALA A 2 0.41 -24.90 -28.48
C ALA A 2 0.69 -23.78 -27.46
N LYS A 3 1.73 -23.94 -26.63
CA LYS A 3 2.18 -22.89 -25.71
C LYS A 3 2.91 -21.80 -26.50
N ILE A 4 2.70 -20.54 -26.13
CA ILE A 4 3.39 -19.38 -26.72
C ILE A 4 4.45 -18.92 -25.73
N LYS A 5 5.69 -18.73 -26.20
CA LYS A 5 6.76 -18.14 -25.40
C LYS A 5 6.48 -16.65 -25.18
N VAL A 6 6.50 -16.22 -23.93
CA VAL A 6 6.32 -14.81 -23.52
C VAL A 6 7.58 -14.26 -22.86
N LYS A 7 7.73 -12.94 -22.83
CA LYS A 7 8.82 -12.27 -22.08
C LYS A 7 8.62 -12.49 -20.58
N ILE A 8 9.67 -12.80 -19.82
CA ILE A 8 9.58 -12.96 -18.36
C ILE A 8 9.11 -11.64 -17.72
N HIS A 9 7.97 -11.68 -17.04
CA HIS A 9 7.33 -10.57 -16.35
C HIS A 9 6.33 -11.13 -15.31
N PRO A 10 5.95 -10.41 -14.24
CA PRO A 10 5.02 -10.91 -13.23
C PRO A 10 3.56 -10.82 -13.73
N TYR A 11 3.20 -11.67 -14.69
CA TYR A 11 1.84 -11.74 -15.28
C TYR A 11 0.78 -12.38 -14.37
N LEU A 12 0.99 -12.39 -13.05
CA LEU A 12 -0.03 -12.89 -12.13
C LEU A 12 -1.20 -11.90 -12.12
N ILE A 13 -2.36 -12.33 -12.62
CA ILE A 13 -3.59 -11.55 -12.73
C ILE A 13 -4.79 -12.38 -12.25
N PRO A 14 -5.82 -11.76 -11.64
CA PRO A 14 -5.86 -10.35 -11.23
C PRO A 14 -4.89 -10.08 -10.07
N LYS A 15 -4.34 -8.86 -10.01
CA LYS A 15 -3.64 -8.40 -8.81
C LYS A 15 -4.63 -7.70 -7.89
N PRO A 16 -4.53 -7.88 -6.56
CA PRO A 16 -5.24 -7.01 -5.63
C PRO A 16 -4.76 -5.56 -5.81
N VAL A 17 -5.59 -4.61 -5.39
CA VAL A 17 -5.21 -3.20 -5.30
C VAL A 17 -5.50 -2.76 -3.87
N VAL A 18 -4.45 -2.43 -3.13
CA VAL A 18 -4.57 -1.93 -1.75
C VAL A 18 -3.76 -0.66 -1.57
N LEU A 19 -4.16 0.16 -0.61
CA LEU A 19 -3.38 1.30 -0.14
C LEU A 19 -2.71 0.94 1.18
N ILE A 20 -1.40 1.16 1.26
CA ILE A 20 -0.62 1.01 2.48
C ILE A 20 -0.43 2.39 3.09
N GLY A 21 -0.94 2.57 4.31
CA GLY A 21 -0.85 3.81 5.08
C GLY A 21 0.23 3.72 6.16
N ALA A 22 1.01 4.79 6.32
CA ALA A 22 1.92 4.97 7.45
C ALA A 22 2.08 6.46 7.76
N ILE A 23 2.42 6.79 9.00
CA ILE A 23 2.90 8.12 9.36
C ILE A 23 4.35 8.28 8.91
N VAL A 24 4.65 9.35 8.18
CA VAL A 24 6.01 9.72 7.78
C VAL A 24 6.19 11.19 8.10
N ASP A 25 7.22 11.55 8.89
CA ASP A 25 7.47 12.94 9.30
C ASP A 25 6.22 13.61 9.92
N ASP A 26 5.58 12.92 10.88
CA ASP A 26 4.36 13.32 11.59
C ASP A 26 3.09 13.45 10.72
N LYS A 27 3.13 12.97 9.47
CA LYS A 27 2.00 13.08 8.54
C LYS A 27 1.58 11.76 7.92
N PRO A 28 0.27 11.52 7.74
CA PRO A 28 -0.22 10.35 7.02
C PRO A 28 0.20 10.34 5.56
N ASN A 29 0.65 9.19 5.10
CA ASN A 29 1.03 8.99 3.72
C ASN A 29 0.61 7.60 3.23
N PHE A 30 0.08 7.54 2.00
CA PHE A 30 -0.48 6.32 1.40
C PHE A 30 0.18 6.00 0.07
N PHE A 31 0.44 4.73 -0.21
CA PHE A 31 0.86 4.30 -1.56
C PHE A 31 0.15 3.02 -1.98
N THR A 32 -0.02 2.87 -3.29
CA THR A 32 -0.77 1.76 -3.89
C THR A 32 0.14 0.57 -4.11
N VAL A 33 -0.31 -0.60 -3.67
CA VAL A 33 0.43 -1.87 -3.80
C VAL A 33 -0.45 -2.93 -4.43
N ALA A 34 0.16 -3.68 -5.35
CA ALA A 34 -0.43 -4.86 -5.97
C ALA A 34 0.24 -6.17 -5.51
N ASP A 35 1.50 -6.10 -5.08
CA ASP A 35 2.26 -7.25 -4.58
C ASP A 35 2.02 -7.43 -3.07
N VAL A 36 0.79 -7.84 -2.73
CA VAL A 36 0.33 -8.10 -1.36
C VAL A 36 -0.29 -9.50 -1.26
N SER A 37 -0.10 -10.17 -0.12
CA SER A 37 -0.68 -11.48 0.16
C SER A 37 -0.90 -11.72 1.65
N THR A 38 -1.86 -12.57 1.99
CA THR A 38 -2.06 -13.05 3.37
C THR A 38 -1.18 -14.27 3.65
N THR A 39 -0.50 -14.31 4.78
CA THR A 39 0.44 -15.39 5.16
C THR A 39 0.12 -16.00 6.52
N GLY A 40 -1.11 -16.48 6.71
CA GLY A 40 -1.49 -17.25 7.89
C GLY A 40 -2.97 -17.18 8.20
N TYR A 41 -3.58 -18.33 8.47
CA TYR A 41 -5.00 -18.41 8.87
C TYR A 41 -5.19 -18.24 10.39
N LYS A 42 -4.38 -18.94 11.19
CA LYS A 42 -4.48 -18.91 12.67
C LYS A 42 -3.95 -17.61 13.28
N ILE A 43 -2.89 -17.06 12.69
CA ILE A 43 -2.34 -15.74 13.02
C ILE A 43 -2.45 -14.94 11.73
N PRO A 44 -3.45 -14.06 11.60
CA PRO A 44 -3.64 -13.25 10.41
C PRO A 44 -2.40 -12.38 10.17
N ARG A 45 -1.81 -12.49 8.98
CA ARG A 45 -0.64 -11.69 8.58
C ARG A 45 -0.80 -11.25 7.15
N PHE A 46 -0.33 -10.04 6.86
CA PHE A 46 -0.13 -9.54 5.51
C PHE A 46 1.37 -9.45 5.22
N VAL A 47 1.73 -9.77 3.98
CA VAL A 47 3.04 -9.50 3.41
C VAL A 47 2.84 -8.56 2.25
N VAL A 48 3.60 -7.47 2.26
CA VAL A 48 3.56 -6.41 1.26
C VAL A 48 4.97 -6.28 0.71
N SER A 49 5.12 -6.33 -0.61
CA SER A 49 6.37 -5.98 -1.27
C SER A 49 6.36 -4.49 -1.60
N SER A 50 7.40 -3.78 -1.16
CA SER A 50 7.59 -2.36 -1.42
C SER A 50 9.02 -2.14 -1.86
N GLU A 51 9.22 -1.37 -2.93
CA GLU A 51 10.57 -1.03 -3.35
C GLU A 51 11.21 -0.08 -2.33
N LYS A 52 12.50 -0.29 -2.05
CA LYS A 52 13.30 0.41 -1.05
C LYS A 52 13.17 1.94 -1.13
N GLY A 53 13.07 2.49 -2.33
CA GLY A 53 12.95 3.93 -2.57
C GLY A 53 11.59 4.55 -2.23
N HIS A 54 10.57 3.76 -1.89
CA HIS A 54 9.26 4.30 -1.52
C HIS A 54 9.33 5.09 -0.21
N TYR A 55 8.85 6.33 -0.25
CA TYR A 55 8.88 7.26 0.89
C TYR A 55 8.18 6.69 2.13
N THR A 56 7.08 5.96 1.94
CA THR A 56 6.31 5.33 3.03
C THR A 56 7.13 4.35 3.86
N ASN A 57 8.15 3.69 3.28
CA ASN A 57 8.96 2.71 4.01
C ASN A 57 9.65 3.32 5.24
N LYS A 58 10.02 4.60 5.19
CA LYS A 58 10.61 5.29 6.35
C LYS A 58 9.68 5.23 7.55
N GLY A 59 8.42 5.62 7.35
CA GLY A 59 7.39 5.60 8.40
C GLY A 59 7.07 4.21 8.93
N ILE A 60 7.00 3.23 8.02
CA ILE A 60 6.77 1.82 8.39
C ILE A 60 7.89 1.30 9.28
N ILE A 61 9.14 1.61 8.96
CA ILE A 61 10.32 1.20 9.74
C ILE A 61 10.36 1.96 11.08
N GLU A 62 10.07 3.26 11.06
CA GLU A 62 10.11 4.13 12.24
C GLU A 62 9.06 3.75 13.29
N HIS A 63 7.84 3.43 12.86
CA HIS A 63 6.72 3.15 13.76
C HIS A 63 6.38 1.66 13.89
N GLU A 64 7.10 0.79 13.17
CA GLU A 64 6.89 -0.66 13.14
C GLU A 64 5.44 -1.09 12.86
N CYS A 65 4.67 -0.23 12.19
CA CYS A 65 3.27 -0.46 11.86
C CYS A 65 2.86 0.19 10.54
N PHE A 66 1.78 -0.32 9.97
CA PHE A 66 1.12 0.22 8.79
C PHE A 66 -0.32 -0.27 8.73
N SER A 67 -1.16 0.40 7.95
CA SER A 67 -2.51 -0.04 7.62
C SER A 67 -2.57 -0.66 6.22
N VAL A 68 -3.53 -1.55 6.00
CA VAL A 68 -3.87 -2.10 4.69
C VAL A 68 -5.32 -1.72 4.39
N ASN A 69 -5.53 -0.93 3.34
CA ASN A 69 -6.83 -0.36 3.01
C ASN A 69 -7.29 -0.89 1.65
N ILE A 70 -8.54 -1.36 1.58
CA ILE A 70 -9.15 -1.87 0.36
C ILE A 70 -10.05 -0.77 -0.20
N PRO A 71 -9.66 -0.08 -1.30
CA PRO A 71 -10.45 1.00 -1.86
C PRO A 71 -11.70 0.47 -2.57
N SER A 72 -12.75 1.30 -2.60
CA SER A 72 -13.90 1.07 -3.48
C SER A 72 -13.59 1.51 -4.92
N ILE A 73 -14.46 1.12 -5.86
CA ILE A 73 -14.33 1.51 -7.28
C ILE A 73 -14.38 3.04 -7.45
N ASP A 74 -15.17 3.73 -6.63
CA ASP A 74 -15.33 5.18 -6.71
C ASP A 74 -14.04 5.94 -6.34
N MET A 75 -13.11 5.29 -5.63
CA MET A 75 -11.82 5.84 -5.21
C MET A 75 -10.68 5.53 -6.18
N VAL A 76 -10.98 5.06 -7.41
CA VAL A 76 -9.96 4.59 -8.35
C VAL A 76 -8.95 5.68 -8.71
N LYS A 77 -9.37 6.94 -8.82
CA LYS A 77 -8.51 8.07 -9.19
C LYS A 77 -7.51 8.38 -8.08
N GLU A 78 -7.99 8.47 -6.86
CA GLU A 78 -7.21 8.74 -5.65
C GLU A 78 -6.25 7.59 -5.37
N THR A 79 -6.70 6.36 -5.55
CA THR A 79 -5.88 5.15 -5.44
C THR A 79 -4.75 5.16 -6.48
N ASP A 80 -5.04 5.41 -7.75
CA ASP A 80 -4.00 5.47 -8.79
C ASP A 80 -3.01 6.62 -8.53
N TYR A 81 -3.52 7.79 -8.12
CA TYR A 81 -2.73 8.95 -7.75
C TYR A 81 -1.69 8.62 -6.65
N CYS A 82 -2.10 7.91 -5.60
CA CYS A 82 -1.22 7.46 -4.53
C CYS A 82 -0.10 6.49 -4.99
N GLY A 83 -0.30 5.78 -6.09
CA GLY A 83 0.71 4.92 -6.72
C GLY A 83 1.69 5.66 -7.64
N ILE A 84 1.27 6.80 -8.20
CA ILE A 84 2.07 7.57 -9.17
C ILE A 84 2.87 8.69 -8.50
N LYS A 85 2.32 9.32 -7.45
CA LYS A 85 2.97 10.45 -6.76
C LYS A 85 3.59 10.02 -5.44
N SER A 86 4.88 10.30 -5.30
CA SER A 86 5.62 10.05 -4.05
C SER A 86 5.28 11.08 -2.98
N GLY A 87 5.07 10.60 -1.76
CA GLY A 87 4.86 11.46 -0.58
C GLY A 87 6.06 12.36 -0.26
N LYS A 88 7.24 12.05 -0.81
CA LYS A 88 8.44 12.91 -0.68
C LYS A 88 8.26 14.26 -1.40
N ALA A 89 7.48 14.28 -2.48
CA ALA A 89 7.31 15.45 -3.33
C ALA A 89 5.97 16.14 -3.12
N ILE A 90 4.94 15.40 -2.70
CA ILE A 90 3.58 15.89 -2.57
C ILE A 90 3.01 15.40 -1.25
N GLU A 91 2.30 16.28 -0.56
CA GLU A 91 1.55 15.93 0.64
C GLU A 91 0.32 15.08 0.28
N LYS A 92 0.12 13.95 0.95
CA LYS A 92 -1.00 13.02 0.66
C LYS A 92 -1.95 12.81 1.83
N SER A 93 -1.75 13.53 2.94
CA SER A 93 -2.59 13.45 4.14
C SER A 93 -4.05 13.86 3.90
N GLU A 94 -4.33 14.66 2.87
CA GLU A 94 -5.67 15.16 2.56
C GLU A 94 -6.38 14.38 1.43
N VAL A 95 -5.74 13.35 0.88
CA VAL A 95 -6.33 12.54 -0.21
C VAL A 95 -7.56 11.76 0.29
N PHE A 96 -7.57 11.37 1.56
CA PHE A 96 -8.63 10.59 2.18
C PHE A 96 -9.07 11.21 3.51
N SER A 97 -10.27 10.85 3.96
CA SER A 97 -10.63 11.02 5.37
C SER A 97 -9.96 9.92 6.19
N ILE A 98 -9.25 10.30 7.25
CA ILE A 98 -8.36 9.41 8.00
C ILE A 98 -8.95 9.14 9.39
N PHE A 99 -8.83 7.90 9.84
CA PHE A 99 -9.12 7.51 11.22
C PHE A 99 -7.99 6.64 11.75
N TYR A 100 -7.87 6.54 13.07
CA TYR A 100 -6.85 5.72 13.71
C TYR A 100 -7.50 4.65 14.56
N GLY A 101 -6.88 3.46 14.57
CA GLY A 101 -7.30 2.36 15.42
C GLY A 101 -7.13 2.66 16.91
N GLU A 102 -7.68 1.80 17.75
CA GLU A 102 -7.55 1.92 19.20
C GLU A 102 -6.14 1.58 19.68
N GLU A 103 -5.55 0.53 19.14
CA GLU A 103 -4.26 -0.04 19.58
C GLU A 103 -3.05 0.60 18.90
N LEU A 104 -3.12 0.81 17.58
CA LEU A 104 -2.03 1.38 16.77
C LEU A 104 -2.36 2.80 16.34
N LYS A 105 -1.76 3.79 17.01
CA LYS A 105 -1.99 5.23 16.75
C LYS A 105 -1.18 5.81 15.59
N ASN A 106 -0.18 5.08 15.10
CA ASN A 106 0.70 5.51 14.00
C ASN A 106 0.40 4.79 12.68
N ALA A 107 -0.73 4.08 12.60
CA ALA A 107 -1.23 3.45 11.38
C ALA A 107 -2.52 4.18 10.95
N PRO A 108 -2.43 5.10 9.97
CA PRO A 108 -3.55 5.89 9.47
C PRO A 108 -4.45 5.12 8.50
#